data_AF-A0A822AIJ1-F1
#
_entry.id   AF-A0A822AIJ1-F1
#
_cell.length_a   1.000
_cell.length_b   1.000
_cell.length_c   1.000
_cell.angle_alpha   90.00
_cell.angle_beta   90.00
_cell.angle_gamma   90.00
#
_symmetry.space_group_name_H-M   'P 1'
#
loop_
_entity.id
_entity.type
_entity.pdbx_description
1 polymer ?
#
loop_
_entity_poly.entity_id
_entity_poly.type
_entity_poly.pdbx_seq_one_letter_code
_entity_poly.pdbx_strand_id
1 'polypeptide(L)'
;MGTIENGIYYRTLFKLKGWQWMYIVWGVPSVILGIIVLIFLTDRPKDAKWLSSEEREVLETELTQELLARRTNAGGHLTLCQALRNVKVLLLALAYFFIVTGNYGVELFLPTILRDWYHPSDRLLTWILMIPPLGALFGMLLIGYTSDRTKERRFHAAIPILIGAIGLGLTLIRHQPLTTMIILFTVTSIGTKAYLPAFWS
;
A
#
# COMPACT_ATOMS: atom_id res chain seq x y z
N MET A 1 19.01 -22.45 -26.01
CA MET A 1 20.27 -22.80 -25.32
C MET A 1 20.93 -21.48 -24.94
N GLY A 2 20.86 -21.07 -23.67
CA GLY A 2 21.43 -19.80 -23.23
C GLY A 2 22.95 -19.96 -23.09
N THR A 3 23.74 -19.13 -23.79
CA THR A 3 25.18 -19.07 -23.53
C THR A 3 25.43 -18.44 -22.15
N ILE A 4 26.59 -18.68 -21.54
CA ILE A 4 27.01 -18.03 -20.30
C ILE A 4 28.26 -17.22 -20.65
N GLU A 5 28.16 -15.89 -20.62
CA GLU A 5 29.32 -15.00 -20.58
C GLU A 5 29.17 -14.15 -19.31
N ASN A 6 30.17 -14.23 -18.43
CA ASN A 6 30.30 -13.39 -17.23
C ASN A 6 29.17 -13.52 -16.18
N GLY A 7 28.55 -14.70 -16.05
CA GLY A 7 27.59 -14.99 -14.96
C GLY A 7 26.23 -14.28 -15.07
N ILE A 8 25.97 -13.57 -16.17
CA ILE A 8 24.71 -12.86 -16.41
C ILE A 8 23.88 -13.65 -17.42
N TYR A 9 22.71 -14.14 -17.00
CA TYR A 9 21.73 -14.77 -17.89
C TYR A 9 21.21 -13.75 -18.90
N TYR A 10 21.69 -13.80 -20.14
CA TYR A 10 21.02 -13.13 -21.25
C TYR A 10 19.90 -14.06 -21.76
N ARG A 11 18.65 -13.63 -21.65
CA ARG A 11 17.59 -14.26 -22.44
C ARG A 11 17.86 -13.92 -23.90
N THR A 12 17.94 -14.94 -24.76
CA THR A 12 18.39 -14.86 -26.16
C THR A 12 17.50 -14.01 -27.07
N LEU A 13 16.32 -13.57 -26.61
CA LEU A 13 15.61 -12.48 -27.27
C LEU A 13 16.31 -11.16 -26.92
N PHE A 14 16.96 -10.54 -27.92
CA PHE A 14 17.51 -9.16 -27.88
C PHE A 14 18.82 -8.88 -27.11
N LYS A 15 19.54 -9.89 -26.58
CA LYS A 15 20.83 -9.69 -25.87
C LYS A 15 20.77 -8.67 -24.71
N LEU A 16 19.61 -8.53 -24.07
CA LEU A 16 19.41 -7.61 -22.96
C LEU A 16 19.80 -8.26 -21.62
N LYS A 17 20.32 -7.45 -20.70
CA LYS A 17 20.58 -7.88 -19.30
C LYS A 17 19.25 -8.12 -18.59
N GLY A 18 19.23 -9.04 -17.61
CA GLY A 18 18.02 -9.39 -16.87
C GLY A 18 17.27 -8.19 -16.27
N TRP A 19 17.99 -7.21 -15.72
CA TRP A 19 17.39 -6.00 -15.15
C TRP A 19 16.74 -5.08 -16.21
N GLN A 20 17.28 -5.02 -17.44
CA GLN A 20 16.71 -4.25 -18.54
C GLN A 20 15.37 -4.87 -18.96
N TRP A 21 15.34 -6.20 -19.02
CA TRP A 21 14.11 -6.94 -19.27
C TRP A 21 13.04 -6.67 -18.20
N MET A 22 13.42 -6.56 -16.91
CA MET A 22 12.48 -6.19 -15.86
C MET A 22 11.84 -4.82 -16.13
N TYR A 23 12.62 -3.80 -16.48
CA TYR A 23 12.05 -2.49 -16.82
C TYR A 23 11.11 -2.53 -18.02
N ILE A 24 11.42 -3.33 -19.06
CA ILE A 24 10.53 -3.45 -20.22
C ILE A 24 9.22 -4.15 -19.83
N VAL A 25 9.31 -5.29 -19.15
CA VAL A 25 8.15 -6.11 -18.77
C VAL A 25 7.20 -5.36 -17.84
N TRP A 26 7.71 -4.56 -16.91
CA TRP A 26 6.88 -3.77 -15.99
C TRP A 26 6.51 -2.37 -16.54
N GLY A 27 7.42 -1.75 -17.29
CA GLY A 27 7.27 -0.40 -17.81
C GLY A 27 6.29 -0.30 -18.97
N VAL A 28 6.34 -1.24 -19.93
CA VAL A 28 5.46 -1.19 -21.11
C VAL A 28 3.98 -1.27 -20.72
N PRO A 29 3.53 -2.23 -19.89
CA PRO A 29 2.14 -2.26 -19.42
C PRO A 29 1.74 -0.98 -18.66
N SER A 30 2.66 -0.41 -17.87
CA SER A 30 2.41 0.83 -17.13
C SER A 30 2.21 2.03 -18.06
N VAL A 31 3.00 2.14 -19.13
CA VAL A 31 2.85 3.19 -20.16
C VAL A 31 1.54 3.02 -20.90
N ILE A 32 1.20 1.79 -21.31
CA ILE A 32 -0.08 1.48 -21.96
C ILE A 32 -1.24 1.89 -21.05
N LEU A 33 -1.20 1.51 -19.77
CA LEU A 33 -2.23 1.89 -18.80
C LEU A 33 -2.29 3.41 -18.62
N GLY A 34 -1.15 4.10 -18.60
CA GLY A 34 -1.10 5.56 -18.54
C GLY A 34 -1.79 6.22 -19.74
N ILE A 35 -1.57 5.70 -20.96
CA ILE A 35 -2.26 6.16 -22.17
C ILE A 35 -3.78 5.90 -22.07
N ILE A 36 -4.18 4.72 -21.59
CA ILE A 36 -5.60 4.39 -21.37
C ILE A 36 -6.21 5.38 -20.38
N VAL A 37 -5.57 5.64 -19.24
CA VAL A 37 -6.06 6.59 -18.23
C VAL A 37 -6.19 8.00 -18.83
N LEU A 38 -5.22 8.47 -19.61
CA LEU A 38 -5.29 9.79 -20.26
C LEU A 38 -6.48 9.93 -21.23
N ILE A 39 -6.93 8.83 -21.84
CA ILE A 39 -8.04 8.84 -22.82
C ILE A 39 -9.39 8.61 -22.13
N PHE A 40 -9.44 7.75 -21.11
CA PHE A 40 -10.69 7.26 -20.51
C PHE A 40 -11.04 7.88 -19.16
N LEU A 41 -10.07 8.43 -18.41
CA LEU A 41 -10.35 9.05 -17.12
C LEU A 41 -10.97 10.43 -17.32
N THR A 42 -12.25 10.55 -16.98
CA THR A 42 -13.02 11.78 -17.10
C THR A 42 -13.21 12.44 -15.73
N ASP A 43 -12.98 13.75 -15.63
CA ASP A 43 -13.03 14.50 -14.36
C ASP A 43 -14.41 14.54 -13.70
N ARG A 44 -15.49 14.41 -14.49
CA ARG A 44 -16.88 14.46 -14.00
C ARG A 44 -17.73 13.36 -14.64
N PRO A 45 -18.73 12.83 -13.91
CA PRO A 45 -19.66 11.83 -14.46
C PRO A 45 -20.34 12.28 -15.75
N LYS A 46 -20.70 13.57 -15.89
CA LYS A 46 -21.29 14.10 -17.14
C LYS A 46 -20.41 13.94 -18.38
N ASP A 47 -19.10 14.00 -18.22
CA ASP A 47 -18.14 13.97 -19.32
C ASP A 47 -17.75 12.52 -19.67
N ALA A 48 -18.15 11.56 -18.84
CA ALA A 48 -17.90 10.13 -19.01
C ALA A 48 -18.75 9.53 -20.15
N LYS A 49 -18.16 9.43 -21.35
CA LYS A 49 -18.80 8.87 -22.55
C LYS A 49 -19.08 7.36 -22.47
N TRP A 50 -18.47 6.67 -21.52
CA TRP A 50 -18.62 5.23 -21.31
C TRP A 50 -19.76 4.87 -20.33
N LEU A 51 -20.33 5.86 -19.63
CA LEU A 51 -21.51 5.67 -18.78
C LEU A 51 -22.80 5.82 -19.59
N SER A 52 -23.80 5.02 -19.26
CA SER A 52 -25.17 5.24 -19.72
C SER A 52 -25.74 6.54 -19.13
N SER A 53 -26.78 7.09 -19.78
CA SER A 53 -27.42 8.32 -19.32
C SER A 53 -27.98 8.18 -17.89
N GLU A 54 -28.52 7.00 -17.55
CA GLU A 54 -29.08 6.71 -16.22
C GLU A 54 -28.00 6.64 -15.14
N GLU A 55 -26.91 5.88 -15.36
CA GLU A 55 -25.80 5.80 -14.41
C GLU A 55 -25.14 7.17 -14.17
N ARG A 56 -25.03 7.98 -15.23
CA ARG A 56 -24.51 9.33 -15.16
C ARG A 56 -25.37 10.22 -14.24
N GLU A 57 -26.69 10.18 -14.41
CA GLU A 57 -27.61 11.00 -13.61
C GLU A 57 -27.60 10.59 -12.14
N VAL A 58 -27.55 9.29 -11.85
CA VAL A 58 -27.42 8.77 -10.48
C VAL A 58 -26.14 9.29 -9.82
N LEU A 59 -24.99 9.17 -10.50
CA LEU A 59 -23.70 9.63 -9.97
C LEU A 59 -23.63 11.14 -9.79
N GLU A 60 -24.20 11.93 -10.71
CA GLU A 60 -24.27 13.39 -10.55
C GLU A 60 -25.14 13.80 -9.36
N THR A 61 -26.25 13.07 -9.14
CA THR A 61 -27.15 13.33 -8.02
C THR A 61 -26.46 13.03 -6.70
N GLU A 62 -25.80 11.87 -6.56
CA GLU A 62 -25.04 11.53 -5.34
C GLU A 62 -23.92 12.53 -5.08
N LEU A 63 -23.14 12.91 -6.11
CA LEU A 63 -22.07 13.89 -5.97
C LEU A 63 -22.61 15.25 -5.49
N THR A 64 -23.76 15.68 -6.02
CA THR A 64 -24.40 16.93 -5.61
C THR A 64 -24.87 16.86 -4.16
N GLN A 65 -25.47 15.74 -3.75
CA GLN A 65 -25.88 15.52 -2.36
C GLN A 65 -24.69 15.53 -1.39
N GLU A 66 -23.58 14.88 -1.77
CA GLU A 66 -22.37 14.87 -0.96
C GLU A 66 -21.78 16.28 -0.79
N LEU A 67 -21.73 17.07 -1.88
CA LEU A 67 -21.27 18.46 -1.83
C LEU A 67 -22.15 19.33 -0.93
N LEU A 68 -23.47 19.14 -0.97
CA LEU A 68 -24.41 19.84 -0.09
C LEU A 68 -24.21 19.42 1.37
N ALA A 69 -24.10 18.12 1.65
CA ALA A 69 -23.88 17.60 2.99
C ALA A 69 -22.54 18.07 3.59
N ARG A 70 -21.47 18.16 2.77
CA ARG A 70 -20.18 18.72 3.19
C ARG A 70 -20.29 20.19 3.55
N ARG A 71 -21.09 20.98 2.81
CA ARG A 71 -21.33 22.40 3.13
C ARG A 71 -22.13 22.61 4.41
N THR A 72 -23.04 21.70 4.75
CA THR A 72 -23.87 21.80 5.97
C THR A 72 -23.18 21.24 7.22
N ASN A 73 -22.35 20.20 7.08
CA ASN A 73 -21.75 19.48 8.22
C ASN A 73 -20.29 19.86 8.53
N ALA A 74 -19.54 20.47 7.59
CA ALA A 74 -18.15 20.87 7.84
C ALA A 74 -18.08 22.37 8.10
N GLY A 75 -17.58 22.76 9.27
CA GLY A 75 -17.22 24.14 9.58
C GLY A 75 -16.08 24.64 8.68
N GLY A 76 -16.41 25.06 7.47
CA GLY A 76 -15.51 25.70 6.50
C GLY A 76 -14.34 24.85 6.00
N HIS A 77 -13.81 25.19 4.82
CA HIS A 77 -12.46 24.75 4.45
C HIS A 77 -11.47 25.37 5.44
N LEU A 78 -10.77 24.55 6.21
CA LEU A 78 -9.67 25.04 7.05
C LEU A 78 -8.61 25.67 6.15
N THR A 79 -8.19 26.89 6.45
CA THR A 79 -7.01 27.45 5.80
C THR A 79 -5.78 26.63 6.18
N LEU A 80 -4.71 26.67 5.37
CA LEU A 80 -3.49 25.93 5.66
C LEU A 80 -2.95 26.21 7.07
N CYS A 81 -2.97 27.49 7.49
CA CYS A 81 -2.55 27.91 8.83
C CYS A 81 -3.45 27.34 9.94
N GLN A 82 -4.76 27.26 9.70
CA GLN A 82 -5.70 26.63 10.65
C GLN A 82 -5.51 25.12 10.73
N ALA A 83 -5.24 24.45 9.60
CA ALA A 83 -4.94 23.03 9.57
C ALA A 83 -3.66 22.69 10.35
N LEU A 84 -2.60 23.49 10.19
CA LEU A 84 -1.33 23.33 10.92
C LEU A 84 -1.44 23.61 12.44
N ARG A 85 -2.47 24.33 12.88
CA ARG A 85 -2.75 24.57 14.31
C ARG A 85 -3.79 23.59 14.88
N ASN A 86 -4.41 22.77 14.05
CA ASN A 86 -5.42 21.84 14.48
C ASN A 86 -4.78 20.61 15.14
N VAL A 87 -4.97 20.45 16.45
CA VAL A 87 -4.41 19.34 17.23
C VAL A 87 -4.75 17.96 16.63
N LYS A 88 -5.96 17.79 16.06
CA LYS A 88 -6.34 16.51 15.43
C LYS A 88 -5.52 16.23 14.18
N VAL A 89 -5.28 17.25 13.35
CA VAL A 89 -4.44 17.13 12.15
C VAL A 89 -2.99 16.82 12.55
N LEU A 90 -2.46 17.51 13.55
CA LEU A 90 -1.10 17.27 14.06
C LEU A 90 -0.94 15.85 14.64
N LEU A 91 -1.93 15.35 15.39
CA LEU A 91 -1.91 13.99 15.91
C LEU A 91 -1.96 12.94 14.80
N LEU A 92 -2.80 13.13 13.77
CA LEU A 92 -2.86 12.24 12.61
C LEU A 92 -1.56 12.29 11.80
N ALA A 93 -0.98 13.47 11.61
CA ALA A 93 0.31 13.63 10.94
C ALA A 93 1.44 12.96 11.71
N LEU A 94 1.47 13.10 13.03
CA LEU A 94 2.45 12.44 13.89
C LEU A 94 2.29 10.91 13.87
N ALA A 95 1.05 10.41 13.95
CA ALA A 95 0.78 8.98 13.80
C ALA A 95 1.25 8.46 12.44
N TYR A 96 0.92 9.17 11.36
CA TYR A 96 1.36 8.82 10.02
C TYR A 96 2.88 8.84 9.87
N PHE A 97 3.56 9.82 10.47
CA PHE A 97 5.02 9.89 10.51
C PHE A 97 5.65 8.62 11.10
N PHE A 98 5.14 8.14 12.25
CA PHE A 98 5.65 6.91 12.86
C PHE A 98 5.37 5.68 12.01
N ILE A 99 4.18 5.60 11.41
CA ILE A 99 3.82 4.47 10.54
C ILE A 99 4.73 4.41 9.32
N VAL A 100 4.93 5.53 8.64
CA VAL A 100 5.78 5.61 7.45
C VAL A 100 7.24 5.28 7.81
N THR A 101 7.73 5.81 8.93
CA THR A 101 9.08 5.53 9.43
C THR A 101 9.27 4.03 9.72
N GLY A 102 8.34 3.41 10.44
CA GLY A 102 8.37 1.97 10.73
C GLY A 102 8.26 1.11 9.46
N ASN A 103 7.41 1.52 8.52
CA ASN A 103 7.25 0.82 7.25
C ASN A 103 8.54 0.81 6.41
N TYR A 104 9.21 1.97 6.28
CA TYR A 104 10.49 2.03 5.58
C TYR A 104 11.59 1.25 6.30
N GLY A 105 11.61 1.29 7.64
CA GLY A 105 12.53 0.46 8.42
C GLY A 105 12.39 -1.03 8.06
N VAL A 106 11.17 -1.54 8.02
CA VAL A 106 10.92 -2.94 7.64
C VAL A 106 11.32 -3.19 6.20
N GLU A 107 10.90 -2.37 5.24
CA GLU A 107 11.18 -2.58 3.81
C GLU A 107 12.69 -2.59 3.50
N LEU A 108 13.48 -1.77 4.18
CA LEU A 108 14.93 -1.68 3.97
C LEU A 108 15.71 -2.76 4.72
N PHE A 109 15.35 -3.05 5.97
CA PHE A 109 16.15 -3.93 6.83
C PHE A 109 15.70 -5.38 6.80
N LEU A 110 14.45 -5.70 6.44
CA LEU A 110 13.94 -7.06 6.41
C LEU A 110 14.82 -8.02 5.57
N PRO A 111 15.17 -7.71 4.30
CA PRO A 111 15.99 -8.61 3.49
C PRO A 111 17.38 -8.84 4.10
N THR A 112 17.98 -7.77 4.64
CA THR A 112 19.30 -7.78 5.25
C THR A 112 19.30 -8.59 6.55
N ILE A 113 18.33 -8.37 7.43
CA ILE A 113 18.16 -9.15 8.68
C ILE A 113 18.02 -10.64 8.35
N LEU A 114 17.17 -11.00 7.38
CA LEU A 114 16.99 -12.40 7.00
C LEU A 114 18.28 -13.01 6.43
N ARG A 115 19.00 -12.26 5.60
CA ARG A 115 20.26 -12.69 5.00
C ARG A 115 21.38 -12.87 6.04
N ASP A 116 21.52 -11.91 6.95
CA ASP A 116 22.63 -11.86 7.90
C ASP A 116 22.43 -12.79 9.10
N TRP A 117 21.19 -13.01 9.53
CA TRP A 117 20.92 -13.81 10.73
C TRP A 117 20.68 -15.28 10.42
N TYR A 118 20.15 -15.59 9.24
CA TYR A 118 19.71 -16.95 8.89
C TYR A 118 20.42 -17.54 7.66
N HIS A 119 21.17 -16.73 6.91
CA HIS A 119 21.92 -17.14 5.73
C HIS A 119 21.14 -18.06 4.74
N PRO A 120 19.87 -17.75 4.39
CA PRO A 120 19.13 -18.54 3.42
C PRO A 120 19.75 -18.45 2.02
N SER A 121 19.52 -19.47 1.19
CA SER A 121 19.79 -19.35 -0.25
C SER A 121 19.00 -18.20 -0.87
N ASP A 122 19.52 -17.57 -1.93
CA ASP A 122 18.84 -16.46 -2.61
C ASP A 122 17.42 -16.81 -3.08
N ARG A 123 17.22 -18.06 -3.53
CA ARG A 123 15.91 -18.58 -3.92
C ARG A 123 14.95 -18.59 -2.72
N LEU A 124 15.38 -19.12 -1.59
CA LEU A 124 14.56 -19.20 -0.38
C LEU A 124 14.25 -17.80 0.17
N LEU A 125 15.26 -16.93 0.22
CA LEU A 125 15.09 -15.53 0.64
C LEU A 125 14.00 -14.84 -0.20
N THR A 126 14.04 -15.02 -1.52
CA THR A 126 13.03 -14.46 -2.44
C THR A 126 11.62 -14.93 -2.08
N TRP A 127 11.42 -16.24 -1.86
CA TRP A 127 10.10 -16.77 -1.48
C TRP A 127 9.62 -16.25 -0.13
N ILE A 128 10.53 -16.16 0.85
CA ILE A 128 10.19 -15.65 2.18
C ILE A 128 9.74 -14.19 2.11
N LEU A 129 10.45 -13.36 1.34
CA LEU A 129 10.13 -11.93 1.20
C LEU A 129 8.78 -11.67 0.54
N MET A 130 8.18 -12.65 -0.15
CA MET A 130 6.84 -12.54 -0.71
C MET A 130 5.73 -12.75 0.34
N ILE A 131 6.01 -13.38 1.48
CA ILE A 131 4.99 -13.72 2.49
C ILE A 131 4.42 -12.46 3.17
N PRO A 132 5.24 -11.52 3.70
CA PRO A 132 4.71 -10.33 4.35
C PRO A 132 3.81 -9.44 3.48
N PRO A 133 4.15 -9.10 2.21
CA PRO A 133 3.26 -8.30 1.36
C PRO A 133 1.96 -9.04 0.99
N LEU A 134 1.97 -10.37 0.88
CA LEU A 134 0.73 -11.14 0.71
C LEU A 134 -0.15 -11.06 1.96
N GLY A 135 0.42 -11.20 3.15
CA GLY A 135 -0.30 -10.97 4.40
C GLY A 135 -0.92 -9.57 4.45
N ALA A 136 -0.13 -8.55 4.09
CA ALA A 136 -0.57 -7.17 4.02
C ALA A 136 -1.77 -6.95 3.08
N LEU A 137 -1.75 -7.59 1.90
CA LEU A 137 -2.86 -7.57 0.95
C LEU A 137 -4.15 -8.13 1.59
N PHE A 138 -4.09 -9.31 2.20
CA PHE A 138 -5.26 -9.90 2.85
C PHE A 138 -5.77 -9.07 4.03
N GLY A 139 -4.86 -8.53 4.84
CA GLY A 139 -5.20 -7.64 5.94
C GLY A 139 -5.91 -6.37 5.47
N MET A 140 -5.42 -5.76 4.39
CA MET A 140 -6.02 -4.57 3.79
C MET A 140 -7.42 -4.84 3.25
N LEU A 141 -7.63 -5.95 2.56
CA LEU A 141 -8.96 -6.33 2.05
C LEU A 141 -9.95 -6.61 3.19
N LEU A 142 -9.50 -7.33 4.23
CA LEU A 142 -10.33 -7.66 5.38
C LEU A 142 -10.76 -6.40 6.14
N ILE A 143 -9.80 -5.56 6.53
CA ILE A 143 -10.07 -4.35 7.30
C ILE A 143 -10.88 -3.34 6.48
N GLY A 144 -10.62 -3.20 5.17
CA GLY A 144 -11.44 -2.36 4.29
C GLY A 144 -12.90 -2.81 4.30
N TYR A 145 -13.14 -4.10 4.06
CA TYR A 145 -14.49 -4.66 4.06
C TYR A 145 -15.21 -4.51 5.41
N THR A 146 -14.55 -4.81 6.53
CA THR A 146 -15.18 -4.71 7.86
C THR A 146 -15.37 -3.26 8.29
N SER A 147 -14.47 -2.35 7.91
CA SER A 147 -14.60 -0.91 8.15
C SER A 147 -15.83 -0.36 7.45
N ASP A 148 -16.05 -0.72 6.19
CA ASP A 148 -17.21 -0.26 5.41
C ASP A 148 -18.52 -0.80 5.98
N ARG A 149 -18.53 -2.07 6.42
CA ARG A 149 -19.72 -2.71 7.01
C ARG A 149 -20.10 -2.12 8.37
N THR A 150 -19.12 -1.84 9.23
CA THR A 150 -19.35 -1.37 10.61
C THR A 150 -19.44 0.15 10.72
N LYS A 151 -18.93 0.88 9.72
CA LYS A 151 -18.77 2.35 9.72
C LYS A 151 -17.89 2.89 10.86
N GLU A 152 -17.16 2.02 11.55
CA GLU A 152 -16.31 2.36 12.71
C GLU A 152 -14.83 2.48 12.34
N ARG A 153 -14.49 3.56 11.62
CA ARG A 153 -13.17 3.75 11.00
C ARG A 153 -12.00 3.87 11.99
N ARG A 154 -12.25 4.45 13.17
CA ARG A 154 -11.20 4.77 14.15
C ARG A 154 -10.50 3.51 14.65
N PHE A 155 -11.26 2.48 15.02
CA PHE A 155 -10.69 1.22 15.52
C PHE A 155 -10.10 0.37 14.40
N HIS A 156 -10.70 0.41 13.22
CA HIS A 156 -10.18 -0.25 12.02
C HIS A 156 -8.84 0.34 11.56
N ALA A 157 -8.54 1.60 11.89
CA ALA A 157 -7.21 2.16 11.70
C ALA A 157 -6.27 1.84 12.88
N ALA A 158 -6.69 2.13 14.11
CA ALA A 158 -5.82 2.06 15.28
C ALA A 158 -5.35 0.64 15.65
N ILE A 159 -6.24 -0.35 15.56
CA ILE A 159 -5.93 -1.73 15.98
C ILE A 159 -4.84 -2.36 15.08
N PRO A 160 -4.94 -2.33 13.74
CA PRO A 160 -3.87 -2.83 12.89
C PRO A 160 -2.53 -2.13 13.16
N ILE A 161 -2.52 -0.81 13.32
CA ILE A 161 -1.29 -0.05 13.62
C ILE A 161 -0.64 -0.56 14.92
N LEU A 162 -1.43 -0.74 15.98
CA LEU A 162 -0.92 -1.25 17.26
C LEU A 162 -0.38 -2.68 17.14
N ILE A 163 -1.09 -3.55 16.44
CA ILE A 163 -0.64 -4.93 16.16
C ILE A 163 0.69 -4.91 15.39
N GLY A 164 0.80 -4.05 14.37
CA GLY A 164 2.02 -3.92 13.57
C GLY A 164 3.20 -3.39 14.39
N ALA A 165 2.96 -2.41 15.27
CA ALA A 165 3.95 -1.86 16.18
C ALA A 165 4.47 -2.91 17.19
N ILE A 166 3.56 -3.72 17.77
CA ILE A 166 3.92 -4.82 18.65
C ILE A 166 4.74 -5.86 17.89
N GLY A 167 4.29 -6.27 16.70
CA GLY A 167 5.01 -7.21 15.85
C GLY A 167 6.44 -6.73 15.56
N LEU A 168 6.59 -5.46 15.21
CA LEU A 168 7.88 -4.84 14.93
C LEU A 168 8.76 -4.81 16.18
N GLY A 169 8.21 -4.43 17.34
CA GLY A 169 8.93 -4.46 18.62
C GLY A 169 9.46 -5.86 18.97
N LEU A 170 8.67 -6.90 18.72
CA LEU A 170 9.06 -8.28 18.98
C LEU A 170 10.17 -8.80 18.05
N THR A 171 10.34 -8.22 16.85
CA THR A 171 11.48 -8.57 15.96
C THR A 171 12.84 -8.19 16.56
N LEU A 172 12.89 -7.29 17.55
CA LEU A 172 14.14 -6.90 18.20
C LEU A 172 14.71 -8.00 19.11
N ILE A 173 13.91 -9.00 19.47
CA ILE A 173 14.34 -10.11 20.31
C ILE A 173 15.31 -10.99 19.49
N ARG A 174 16.53 -11.16 20.00
CA ARG A 174 17.55 -11.96 19.33
C ARG A 174 17.27 -13.46 19.41
N HIS A 175 17.88 -14.21 18.50
CA HIS A 175 17.85 -15.68 18.43
C HIS A 175 16.45 -16.29 18.22
N GLN A 176 15.52 -15.53 17.65
CA GLN A 176 14.23 -16.08 17.20
C GLN A 176 14.46 -17.08 16.05
N PRO A 177 13.68 -18.17 15.96
CA PRO A 177 13.72 -19.04 14.80
C PRO A 177 13.19 -18.30 13.56
N LEU A 178 13.63 -18.72 12.37
CA LEU A 178 13.27 -18.08 11.10
C LEU A 178 11.75 -17.97 10.92
N THR A 179 11.00 -19.01 11.29
CA THR A 179 9.53 -19.05 11.19
C THR A 179 8.87 -17.95 12.02
N THR A 180 9.32 -17.73 13.26
CA THR A 180 8.82 -16.66 14.11
C THR A 180 9.12 -15.30 13.50
N MET A 181 10.32 -15.10 12.95
CA MET A 181 10.65 -13.84 12.26
C MET A 181 9.74 -13.58 11.07
N ILE A 182 9.47 -14.59 10.23
CA ILE A 182 8.55 -14.46 9.10
C ILE A 182 7.15 -14.06 9.58
N ILE A 183 6.66 -14.71 10.64
CA ILE A 183 5.34 -14.39 11.22
C ILE A 183 5.33 -12.95 11.73
N LEU A 184 6.33 -12.54 12.51
CA LEU A 184 6.40 -11.19 13.08
C LEU A 184 6.45 -10.12 11.99
N PHE A 185 7.29 -10.29 10.97
CA PHE A 185 7.34 -9.35 9.84
C PHE A 185 6.04 -9.35 9.03
N THR A 186 5.37 -10.48 8.90
CA THR A 186 4.05 -10.56 8.25
C THR A 186 3.00 -9.80 9.06
N VAL A 187 2.98 -9.97 10.38
CA VAL A 187 2.10 -9.23 11.29
C VAL A 187 2.39 -7.73 11.22
N THR A 188 3.67 -7.34 11.18
CA THR A 188 4.07 -5.95 10.97
C THR A 188 3.56 -5.41 9.64
N SER A 189 3.77 -6.12 8.52
CA SER A 189 3.29 -5.69 7.21
C SER A 189 1.76 -5.61 7.12
N ILE A 190 1.03 -6.50 7.80
CA ILE A 190 -0.43 -6.39 7.95
C ILE A 190 -0.76 -5.09 8.67
N GLY A 191 -0.15 -4.83 9.84
CA GLY A 191 -0.45 -3.65 10.62
C GLY A 191 -0.12 -2.33 9.91
N THR A 192 0.96 -2.28 9.14
CA THR A 192 1.37 -1.08 8.40
C THR A 192 0.64 -0.86 7.08
N LYS A 193 -0.17 -1.82 6.60
CA LYS A 193 -0.95 -1.64 5.35
C LYS A 193 -2.45 -1.74 5.53
N ALA A 194 -2.93 -2.52 6.51
CA ALA A 194 -4.36 -2.78 6.67
C ALA A 194 -5.16 -1.56 7.14
N TYR A 195 -4.51 -0.58 7.77
CA TYR A 195 -5.16 0.65 8.24
C TYR A 195 -5.51 1.63 7.11
N LEU A 196 -4.88 1.53 5.93
CA LEU A 196 -5.04 2.49 4.83
C LEU A 196 -6.50 2.78 4.45
N PRO A 197 -7.34 1.78 4.15
CA PRO A 197 -8.72 2.04 3.73
C PRO A 197 -9.51 2.83 4.79
N ALA A 198 -9.37 2.47 6.07
CA ALA A 198 -10.09 3.13 7.15
C ALA A 198 -9.56 4.54 7.49
N PHE A 199 -8.26 4.78 7.27
CA PHE A 199 -7.63 6.06 7.59
C PHE A 199 -7.90 7.14 6.52
N TRP A 200 -8.02 6.75 5.25
CA TRP A 200 -8.21 7.67 4.13
C TRP A 200 -9.66 7.80 3.67
N SER A 201 -10.58 6.97 4.19
CA SER A 201 -12.03 7.09 3.96
C SER A 201 -12.65 8.14 4.86
#